data_AF-A0A6L9Y531-F1
#
_entry.id   AF-A0A6L9Y531-F1
#
_cell.length_a   1.000
_cell.length_b   1.000
_cell.length_c   1.000
_cell.angle_alpha   90.00
_cell.angle_beta   90.00
_cell.angle_gamma   90.00
#
_symmetry.space_group_name_H-M   'P 1'
#
loop_
_entity.id
_entity.type
_entity.pdbx_description
1 polymer ?
#
loop_
_entity_poly.entity_id
_entity_poly.type
_entity_poly.pdbx_seq_one_letter_code
_entity_poly.pdbx_strand_id
1 'polypeptide(L)'
;MLFRIIHPYLEQGEQVIVSFEGVDSLPSSFVNTALLPLLHHFSFKTIKESLFFENTNSQINTMIKDRFKSATEKQLIIPVVSEPKQPLA
;
A
#
# COMPACT_ATOMS: atom_id res chain seq x y z
N MET A 1 -0.59 -7.37 -10.47
CA MET A 1 -0.23 -8.72 -9.99
C MET A 1 -0.84 -8.96 -8.62
N LEU A 2 -0.35 -8.39 -7.52
CA LEU A 2 -1.08 -8.48 -6.22
C LEU A 2 -2.06 -7.30 -6.00
N PHE A 3 -1.69 -6.09 -6.41
CA PHE A 3 -2.55 -4.89 -6.33
C PHE A 3 -3.97 -5.12 -6.89
N ARG A 4 -4.06 -5.75 -8.08
CA ARG A 4 -5.36 -6.01 -8.75
C ARG A 4 -6.26 -6.97 -7.98
N ILE A 5 -5.69 -7.76 -7.08
CA ILE A 5 -6.44 -8.66 -6.20
C ILE A 5 -6.88 -7.87 -4.97
N ILE A 6 -5.97 -7.15 -4.30
CA ILE A 6 -6.25 -6.42 -3.05
C ILE A 6 -7.23 -5.25 -3.27
N HIS A 7 -7.02 -4.45 -4.33
CA HIS A 7 -7.75 -3.21 -4.59
C HIS A 7 -9.27 -3.33 -4.53
N PRO A 8 -9.94 -4.23 -5.28
CA PRO A 8 -11.40 -4.32 -5.26
C PRO A 8 -11.98 -4.65 -3.89
N TYR A 9 -11.30 -5.45 -3.07
CA TYR A 9 -11.76 -5.74 -1.70
C TYR A 9 -11.64 -4.51 -0.80
N LEU A 10 -10.54 -3.78 -0.90
CA LEU A 10 -10.37 -2.53 -0.14
C LEU A 10 -11.37 -1.44 -0.59
N GLU A 11 -11.71 -1.37 -1.87
CA GLU A 11 -12.76 -0.46 -2.38
C GLU A 11 -14.15 -0.79 -1.79
N GLN A 12 -14.42 -2.07 -1.53
CA GLN A 12 -15.65 -2.53 -0.91
C GLN A 12 -15.64 -2.37 0.62
N GLY A 13 -14.55 -1.86 1.20
CA GLY A 13 -14.39 -1.70 2.64
C GLY A 13 -14.08 -3.01 3.38
N GLU A 14 -13.72 -4.07 2.65
CA GLU A 14 -13.35 -5.35 3.25
C GLU A 14 -11.94 -5.33 3.84
N GLN A 15 -11.69 -6.25 4.78
CA GLN A 15 -10.36 -6.50 5.32
C GLN A 15 -9.67 -7.60 4.52
N VAL A 16 -8.42 -7.36 4.14
CA VAL A 16 -7.59 -8.29 3.37
C VAL A 16 -6.42 -8.75 4.23
N ILE A 17 -6.25 -10.07 4.34
CA ILE A 17 -5.08 -10.68 4.94
C ILE A 17 -4.24 -11.33 3.84
N VAL A 18 -2.99 -10.94 3.71
CA VAL A 18 -2.03 -11.53 2.78
C VAL A 18 -1.07 -12.42 3.54
N SER A 19 -1.14 -13.72 3.25
CA SER A 19 -0.28 -14.74 3.84
C SER A 19 1.02 -14.88 3.07
N PHE A 20 2.15 -14.89 3.78
CA PHE A 20 3.49 -15.18 3.24
C PHE A 20 3.98 -16.58 3.63
N GLU A 21 3.07 -17.50 3.93
CA GLU A 21 3.44 -18.88 4.23
C GLU A 21 4.24 -19.51 3.09
N GLY A 22 5.37 -20.13 3.42
CA GLY A 22 6.29 -20.71 2.45
C GLY A 22 7.09 -19.68 1.62
N VAL A 23 7.04 -18.38 1.95
CA VAL A 23 7.79 -17.33 1.26
C VAL A 23 8.98 -16.89 2.10
N ASP A 24 10.19 -17.30 1.69
CA ASP A 24 11.42 -17.00 2.43
C ASP A 24 11.94 -15.58 2.19
N SER A 25 11.73 -15.02 0.99
CA SER A 25 12.19 -13.68 0.66
C SER A 25 11.38 -13.04 -0.46
N LEU A 26 11.41 -11.71 -0.52
CA LEU A 26 10.79 -10.93 -1.57
C LEU A 26 11.83 -10.02 -2.22
N PRO A 27 11.82 -9.85 -3.55
CA PRO A 27 12.57 -8.78 -4.18
C PRO A 27 11.94 -7.42 -3.83
N SER A 28 12.74 -6.37 -3.72
CA SER A 28 12.23 -5.01 -3.43
C SER A 28 11.24 -4.52 -4.49
N SER A 29 11.39 -4.95 -5.75
CA SER A 29 10.44 -4.67 -6.84
C SER A 29 9.04 -5.21 -6.59
N PHE A 30 8.90 -6.30 -5.82
CA PHE A 30 7.59 -6.85 -5.45
C PHE A 30 6.81 -5.86 -4.60
N VAL A 31 7.40 -5.40 -3.48
CA VAL A 31 6.75 -4.45 -2.57
C VAL A 31 6.37 -3.16 -3.31
N ASN A 32 7.24 -2.71 -4.22
CA ASN A 32 7.03 -1.49 -5.00
C ASN A 32 5.84 -1.58 -5.95
N THR A 33 5.62 -2.73 -6.55
CA THR A 33 4.57 -2.93 -7.56
C THR A 33 3.28 -3.48 -6.96
N ALA A 34 3.36 -4.12 -5.79
CA ALA A 34 2.22 -4.70 -5.09
C ALA A 34 1.55 -3.70 -4.14
N LEU A 35 2.32 -2.96 -3.35
CA LEU A 35 1.79 -2.19 -2.21
C LEU A 35 1.75 -0.69 -2.46
N LEU A 36 2.78 -0.10 -3.11
CA LEU A 36 2.78 1.34 -3.35
C LEU A 36 1.59 1.86 -4.16
N PRO A 37 1.09 1.16 -5.20
CA PRO A 37 -0.08 1.64 -5.92
C PRO A 37 -1.30 1.85 -5.02
N LEU A 38 -1.44 1.09 -3.92
CA LEU A 38 -2.53 1.30 -2.96
C LEU A 38 -2.52 2.70 -2.35
N LEU A 39 -1.35 3.33 -2.18
CA LEU A 39 -1.23 4.70 -1.66
C LEU A 39 -1.71 5.77 -2.65
N HIS A 40 -1.97 5.43 -3.91
CA HIS A 40 -2.59 6.34 -4.87
C HIS A 40 -4.13 6.32 -4.79
N HIS A 41 -4.70 5.27 -4.20
CA HIS A 41 -6.15 5.05 -4.13
C HIS A 41 -6.70 5.18 -2.71
N PHE A 42 -5.89 4.88 -1.69
CA PHE A 42 -6.30 4.84 -0.30
C PHE A 42 -5.36 5.66 0.57
N SER A 43 -5.91 6.27 1.62
CA SER A 43 -5.10 6.89 2.66
C SER A 43 -4.25 5.83 3.39
N PHE A 44 -3.08 6.23 3.90
CA PHE A 44 -2.26 5.31 4.70
C PHE A 44 -3.02 4.75 5.90
N LYS A 45 -3.91 5.55 6.51
CA LYS A 45 -4.79 5.11 7.59
C LYS A 45 -5.70 3.95 7.13
N THR A 46 -6.39 4.12 6.00
CA THR A 46 -7.27 3.09 5.43
C THR A 46 -6.50 1.80 5.14
N ILE A 47 -5.32 1.90 4.54
CA ILE A 47 -4.50 0.71 4.27
C ILE A 47 -4.11 0.00 5.57
N LYS A 48 -3.74 0.75 6.61
CA LYS A 48 -3.37 0.19 7.91
C LYS A 48 -4.54 -0.51 8.63
N GLU A 49 -5.76 -0.04 8.44
CA GLU A 49 -6.97 -0.58 9.08
C GLU A 49 -7.57 -1.77 8.31
N SER A 50 -7.27 -1.90 7.02
CA SER A 50 -7.91 -2.87 6.12
C SER A 50 -6.95 -3.88 5.46
N LEU A 51 -5.63 -3.69 5.50
CA LEU A 51 -4.65 -4.63 4.93
C LEU A 51 -3.70 -5.15 6.00
N PHE A 52 -3.68 -6.47 6.17
CA PHE A 52 -2.84 -7.18 7.13
C PHE A 52 -1.92 -8.18 6.42
N PHE A 53 -0.80 -8.46 7.05
CA PHE A 53 0.19 -9.43 6.58
C PHE A 53 0.42 -10.47 7.67
N GLU A 54 0.35 -11.75 7.32
CA GLU A 54 0.59 -12.87 8.22
C GLU A 54 1.65 -13.80 7.65
N ASN A 55 2.18 -14.70 8.49
CA ASN A 55 3.23 -15.65 8.11
C ASN A 55 4.47 -14.98 7.48
N THR A 56 4.72 -13.72 7.83
CA THR A 56 5.89 -12.93 7.44
C THR A 56 7.12 -13.29 8.27
N ASN A 57 8.31 -13.15 7.69
CA ASN A 57 9.56 -13.13 8.46
C ASN A 57 10.04 -11.69 8.72
N SER A 58 11.14 -11.54 9.48
CA SER A 58 11.71 -10.23 9.85
C SER A 58 12.13 -9.40 8.63
N GLN A 59 12.73 -10.02 7.61
CA GLN A 59 13.16 -9.35 6.39
C GLN A 59 11.97 -8.76 5.62
N ILE A 60 10.92 -9.57 5.41
CA ILE A 60 9.70 -9.15 4.71
C ILE A 60 9.01 -8.02 5.48
N ASN A 61 8.88 -8.17 6.79
CA ASN A 61 8.27 -7.14 7.66
C ASN A 61 9.00 -5.80 7.58
N THR A 62 10.33 -5.82 7.68
CA THR A 62 11.15 -4.60 7.55
C THR A 62 10.97 -3.98 6.16
N MET A 63 11.01 -4.78 5.10
CA MET A 63 10.85 -4.29 3.73
C MET A 63 9.50 -3.61 3.49
N ILE A 64 8.41 -4.19 3.99
CA ILE A 64 7.06 -3.60 3.88
C ILE A 64 7.00 -2.28 4.65
N LYS A 65 7.45 -2.27 5.92
CA LYS A 65 7.42 -1.08 6.79
C LYS A 65 8.24 0.06 6.22
N ASP A 66 9.49 -0.21 5.84
CA ASP A 66 10.40 0.79 5.28
C ASP A 66 9.85 1.38 3.99
N ARG A 67 9.17 0.56 3.18
CA ARG A 67 8.62 1.03 1.92
C ARG A 67 7.41 1.95 2.12
N PHE A 68 6.49 1.60 3.02
CA PHE A 68 5.39 2.50 3.39
C PHE A 68 5.91 3.79 4.01
N LYS A 69 6.84 3.70 4.97
CA LYS A 69 7.47 4.88 5.61
C LYS A 69 8.09 5.81 4.58
N SER A 70 8.93 5.27 3.68
CA SER A 70 9.59 6.05 2.63
C SER A 70 8.59 6.72 1.68
N ALA A 71 7.49 6.04 1.36
CA ALA A 71 6.47 6.58 0.45
C ALA A 71 5.62 7.66 1.11
N THR A 72 5.24 7.48 2.39
CA THR A 72 4.47 8.48 3.14
C THR A 72 5.30 9.72 3.45
N GLU A 73 6.60 9.57 3.74
CA GLU A 73 7.51 10.71 3.91
C GLU A 73 7.65 11.51 2.61
N LYS A 74 7.74 10.84 1.46
CA LYS A 74 7.78 11.53 0.15
C LYS A 74 6.47 12.25 -0.18
N GLN A 75 5.32 11.69 0.17
CA GLN A 75 4.02 12.37 0.00
C GLN A 75 3.89 13.63 0.88
N LEU A 76 4.60 13.69 2.02
CA LEU A 76 4.66 14.91 2.85
C LEU A 76 5.60 15.98 2.28
N ILE A 77 6.56 15.61 1.43
CA ILE A 77 7.56 16.51 0.84
C ILE A 77 7.11 17.05 -0.53
N ILE A 78 6.27 16.31 -1.26
CA ILE A 78 5.63 16.81 -2.49
C ILE A 78 4.36 17.57 -2.07
N PRO A 79 4.28 18.89 -2.27
CA PRO A 79 3.16 19.67 -1.75
C PRO A 79 1.86 19.22 -2.41
N VAL A 80 0.80 19.25 -1.59
CA VAL A 80 -0.59 19.33 -2.03
C VAL A 80 -0.69 20.45 -3.08
N VAL A 81 -0.56 20.11 -4.35
CA VAL A 81 -1.20 20.88 -5.42
C VAL A 81 -2.62 20.38 -5.41
N SER A 82 -3.45 21.02 -4.59
CA SER A 82 -4.89 20.94 -4.70
C SER A 82 -5.25 21.17 -6.17
N GLU A 83 -5.81 20.15 -6.82
CA GLU A 83 -6.42 20.31 -8.14
C GLU A 83 -7.41 21.49 -8.06
N PRO A 84 -7.34 22.46 -9.00
CA PRO A 84 -8.43 23.42 -9.09
C PRO A 84 -9.68 22.63 -9.46
N LYS A 85 -10.68 22.60 -8.56
CA LYS A 85 -12.04 22.21 -8.94
C LYS A 85 -12.41 23.07 -10.14
N GLN A 86 -12.52 22.45 -11.31
CA GLN A 86 -13.02 23.13 -12.50
C GLN A 86 -14.39 23.73 -12.14
N PRO A 87 -14.64 25.02 -12.43
CA PRO A 87 -15.96 25.57 -12.22
C PRO A 87 -16.93 24.82 -13.12
N LEU A 88 -18.03 24.35 -12.52
CA LEU A 88 -19.15 23.78 -13.24
C LEU A 88 -19.64 24.84 -14.25
N ALA A 89 -19.51 24.54 -15.53
CA ALA A 89 -20.04 25.35 -16.62
C ALA A 89 -21.57 25.32 -16.62
#